data_AF-A0A351VMQ9-F1
#
_entry.id   AF-A0A351VMQ9-F1
#
_cell.length_a   1.000
_cell.length_b   1.000
_cell.length_c   1.000
_cell.angle_alpha   90.00
_cell.angle_beta   90.00
_cell.angle_gamma   90.00
#
_symmetry.space_group_name_H-M   'P 1'
#
loop_
_entity.id
_entity.type
_entity.pdbx_description
1 polymer ?
#
loop_
_entity_poly.entity_id
_entity_poly.type
_entity_poly.pdbx_seq_one_letter_code
_entity_poly.pdbx_strand_id
1 'polypeptide(L)'
;MPLDEVVERVETALDMWPDNLCIVFLLRDTAKGVQDIYRQRYGKECDYKAFISLGRLEIVLSVADASLKVLAHEIGHAIVERYFGKEKRPPYRIHELLAQYAEKHFSD
;
A
#
# COMPACT_ATOMS: atom_id res chain seq x y z
N MET A 1 6.16 -0.19 16.60
CA MET A 1 6.94 0.26 15.45
C MET A 1 6.29 1.53 14.92
N PRO A 2 6.99 2.67 14.93
CA PRO A 2 6.58 3.90 14.24
C PRO A 2 6.38 3.67 12.73
N LEU A 3 5.57 4.50 12.07
CA LEU A 3 5.23 4.31 10.65
C LEU A 3 6.44 4.54 9.73
N ASP A 4 7.27 5.52 10.05
CA ASP A 4 8.56 5.80 9.41
C ASP A 4 9.48 4.57 9.42
N GLU A 5 9.58 3.87 10.56
CA GLU A 5 10.36 2.63 10.62
C GLU A 5 9.78 1.53 9.71
N VAL A 6 8.45 1.45 9.56
CA VAL A 6 7.84 0.50 8.60
C VAL A 6 8.21 0.87 7.16
N VAL A 7 8.18 2.16 6.82
CA VAL A 7 8.55 2.62 5.47
C VAL A 7 10.01 2.27 5.17
N GLU A 8 10.94 2.62 6.05
CA GLU A 8 12.38 2.34 5.86
C GLU A 8 12.66 0.83 5.71
N ARG A 9 11.97 0.00 6.50
CA ARG A 9 12.07 -1.47 6.40
C ARG A 9 11.53 -2.00 5.08
N VAL A 10 10.45 -1.43 4.57
CA VAL A 10 9.90 -1.84 3.26
C VAL A 10 10.81 -1.38 2.13
N GLU A 11 11.37 -0.17 2.19
CA GLU A 11 12.38 0.30 1.23
C GLU A 11 13.60 -0.63 1.21
N THR A 12 14.07 -1.03 2.39
CA THR A 12 15.19 -1.96 2.55
C THR A 12 14.86 -3.35 2.01
N ALA A 13 13.68 -3.89 2.33
CA ALA A 13 13.24 -5.19 1.82
C ALA A 13 13.18 -5.19 0.29
N LEU A 14 12.66 -4.11 -0.31
CA LEU A 14 12.53 -3.99 -1.76
C LEU A 14 13.83 -3.57 -2.46
N ASP A 15 14.84 -3.11 -1.73
CA ASP A 15 16.03 -2.45 -2.27
C ASP A 15 15.66 -1.25 -3.17
N MET A 16 14.71 -0.43 -2.71
CA MET A 16 14.13 0.71 -3.45
C MET A 16 13.94 1.94 -2.56
N TRP A 17 14.62 3.05 -2.89
CA TRP A 17 14.53 4.34 -2.18
C TRP A 17 13.99 5.44 -3.10
N PRO A 18 12.66 5.60 -3.21
CA PRO A 18 12.07 6.63 -4.04
C PRO A 18 12.21 8.05 -3.46
N ASP A 19 12.70 8.99 -4.26
CA ASP A 19 12.73 10.41 -3.86
C ASP A 19 11.33 10.98 -3.64
N ASN A 20 11.15 11.81 -2.61
CA ASN A 20 9.90 12.54 -2.33
C ASN A 20 8.68 11.61 -2.25
N LEU A 21 8.80 10.48 -1.53
CA LEU A 21 7.65 9.63 -1.22
C LEU A 21 6.67 10.38 -0.31
N CYS A 22 5.42 10.53 -0.78
CA CYS A 22 4.34 11.11 0.00
C CYS A 22 3.13 10.19 -0.09
N ILE A 23 2.73 9.63 1.05
CA ILE A 23 1.62 8.69 1.17
C ILE A 23 0.53 9.38 1.98
N VAL A 24 -0.69 9.41 1.45
CA VAL A 24 -1.87 9.91 2.16
C VAL A 24 -2.63 8.75 2.77
N PHE A 25 -2.91 8.79 4.07
CA PHE A 25 -3.71 7.78 4.74
C PHE A 25 -5.16 8.24 4.90
N LEU A 26 -6.09 7.45 4.39
CA LEU A 26 -7.53 7.62 4.64
C LEU A 26 -8.01 6.49 5.55
N LEU A 27 -8.19 6.81 6.83
CA LEU A 27 -8.56 5.84 7.85
C LEU A 27 -10.08 5.71 7.95
N ARG A 28 -10.56 4.47 7.96
CA ARG A 28 -11.97 4.12 8.19
C ARG A 28 -12.07 3.19 9.38
N ASP A 29 -13.15 3.29 10.15
CA ASP A 29 -13.29 2.48 11.37
C ASP A 29 -13.32 0.97 11.07
N THR A 30 -13.90 0.56 9.94
CA THR A 30 -14.11 -0.85 9.58
C THR A 30 -13.87 -1.12 8.09
N ALA A 31 -13.70 -2.40 7.73
CA ALA A 31 -13.56 -2.85 6.35
C ALA A 31 -14.72 -2.38 5.45
N LYS A 32 -15.96 -2.32 5.98
CA LYS A 32 -17.10 -1.79 5.23
C LYS A 32 -16.87 -0.36 4.74
N GLY A 33 -16.26 0.48 5.57
CA GLY A 33 -15.91 1.85 5.18
C GLY A 33 -14.87 1.90 4.05
N VAL A 34 -13.95 0.95 4.01
CA VAL A 34 -12.96 0.80 2.92
C VAL A 34 -13.65 0.35 1.63
N GLN A 35 -14.49 -0.68 1.73
CA GLN A 35 -15.26 -1.23 0.61
C GLN A 35 -16.19 -0.18 -0.01
N ASP A 36 -16.86 0.64 0.81
CA ASP A 36 -17.69 1.74 0.36
C ASP A 36 -16.90 2.78 -0.45
N ILE A 37 -15.69 3.13 -0.02
CA ILE A 37 -14.80 4.04 -0.75
C ILE A 37 -14.34 3.41 -2.06
N TYR A 38 -13.97 2.12 -2.04
CA TYR A 38 -13.56 1.40 -3.25
C TYR A 38 -14.70 1.37 -4.27
N ARG A 39 -15.91 1.02 -3.84
CA ARG A 39 -17.12 1.04 -4.68
C ARG A 39 -17.44 2.42 -5.22
N GLN A 40 -17.37 3.46 -4.40
CA GLN A 40 -17.62 4.83 -4.84
C GLN A 40 -16.64 5.27 -5.94
N ARG A 41 -15.37 4.87 -5.85
CA ARG A 41 -14.32 5.30 -6.78
C ARG A 41 -14.28 4.47 -8.06
N TYR A 42 -14.54 3.18 -7.98
CA TYR A 42 -14.30 2.24 -9.07
C TYR A 42 -15.58 1.54 -9.57
N GLY A 43 -16.72 1.73 -8.91
CA GLY A 43 -18.00 1.10 -9.27
C GLY A 43 -18.01 -0.42 -9.09
N LYS A 44 -17.12 -0.96 -8.25
CA LYS A 44 -16.94 -2.41 -8.05
C LYS A 44 -17.05 -2.77 -6.58
N GLU A 45 -17.71 -3.88 -6.31
CA GLU A 45 -17.70 -4.51 -4.98
C GLU A 45 -16.34 -5.19 -4.75
N CYS A 46 -15.87 -5.20 -3.50
CA CYS A 46 -14.65 -5.87 -3.07
C CYS A 46 -14.77 -6.33 -1.62
N ASP A 47 -13.88 -7.23 -1.20
CA ASP A 47 -13.76 -7.66 0.21
C ASP A 47 -12.46 -7.14 0.85
N TYR A 48 -12.04 -5.94 0.45
CA TYR A 48 -10.78 -5.36 0.88
C TYR A 48 -10.88 -4.74 2.27
N LYS A 49 -9.84 -4.98 3.08
CA LYS A 49 -9.63 -4.36 4.40
C LYS A 49 -8.68 -3.17 4.34
N ALA A 50 -7.88 -3.12 3.28
CA ALA A 50 -7.08 -1.99 2.87
C ALA A 50 -6.93 -2.01 1.34
N PHE A 51 -6.65 -0.87 0.73
CA PHE A 51 -6.14 -0.80 -0.64
C PHE A 51 -5.41 0.52 -0.88
N ILE A 52 -4.48 0.52 -1.83
CA ILE A 52 -3.85 1.72 -2.36
C ILE A 52 -4.49 2.20 -3.67
N SER A 53 -4.74 3.51 -3.75
CA SER A 53 -5.09 4.19 -4.99
C SER A 53 -3.81 4.55 -5.76
N LEU A 54 -3.41 3.68 -6.69
CA LEU A 54 -2.22 3.90 -7.53
C LEU A 54 -2.30 5.23 -8.30
N GLY A 55 -1.19 5.97 -8.35
CA GLY A 55 -1.08 7.30 -8.94
C GLY A 55 -1.49 8.46 -8.02
N ARG A 56 -2.37 8.23 -7.03
CA ARG A 56 -2.67 9.20 -5.96
C ARG A 56 -1.81 8.97 -4.70
N LEU A 57 -1.22 7.78 -4.59
CA LEU A 57 -0.47 7.33 -3.40
C LEU A 57 -1.31 7.49 -2.12
N GLU A 58 -2.58 7.12 -2.20
CA GLU A 58 -3.51 7.17 -1.08
C GLU A 58 -3.82 5.75 -0.60
N ILE A 59 -3.48 5.44 0.64
CA ILE A 59 -3.81 4.17 1.30
C ILE A 59 -5.11 4.35 2.08
N VAL A 60 -6.13 3.59 1.70
CA VAL A 60 -7.40 3.52 2.44
C VAL A 60 -7.35 2.29 3.33
N LEU A 61 -7.53 2.46 4.63
CA LEU A 61 -7.28 1.40 5.63
C LEU A 61 -8.42 1.31 6.65
N SER A 62 -8.84 0.08 6.97
CA SER A 62 -9.68 -0.22 8.12
C SER A 62 -8.83 -0.23 9.39
N VAL A 63 -9.12 0.64 10.35
CA VAL A 63 -8.42 0.69 11.64
C VAL A 63 -8.68 -0.58 12.44
N ALA A 64 -9.90 -1.15 12.39
CA ALA A 64 -10.23 -2.40 13.07
C ALA A 64 -9.47 -3.62 12.53
N ASP A 65 -8.99 -3.57 11.28
CA ASP A 65 -8.27 -4.66 10.62
C ASP A 65 -6.79 -4.33 10.36
N ALA A 66 -6.32 -3.18 10.84
CA ALA A 66 -4.96 -2.72 10.59
C ALA A 66 -3.94 -3.65 11.27
N SER A 67 -2.91 -4.02 10.52
CA SER A 67 -1.74 -4.73 11.04
C SER A 67 -0.48 -4.22 10.33
N LEU A 68 0.68 -4.45 10.93
CA LEU A 68 1.96 -4.09 10.31
C LEU A 68 2.16 -4.77 8.95
N LYS A 69 1.66 -6.01 8.78
CA LYS A 69 1.70 -6.72 7.49
C LYS A 69 0.84 -6.04 6.43
N VAL A 70 -0.40 -5.70 6.76
CA VAL A 70 -1.30 -4.96 5.84
C VAL A 70 -0.68 -3.61 5.47
N LEU A 71 -0.11 -2.90 6.44
CA LEU A 71 0.59 -1.64 6.17
C LEU A 71 1.81 -1.84 5.27
N ALA A 72 2.67 -2.81 5.57
CA ALA A 72 3.87 -3.11 4.78
C ALA A 72 3.51 -3.49 3.33
N HIS A 73 2.42 -4.24 3.13
CA HIS A 73 1.90 -4.58 1.81
C HIS A 73 1.54 -3.31 1.00
N GLU A 74 0.68 -2.45 1.56
CA GLU A 74 0.22 -1.25 0.87
C GLU A 74 1.33 -0.20 0.68
N ILE A 75 2.25 -0.09 1.65
CA ILE A 75 3.46 0.75 1.53
C ILE A 75 4.39 0.19 0.44
N GLY A 76 4.51 -1.13 0.30
CA GLY A 76 5.25 -1.78 -0.77
C GLY A 76 4.73 -1.36 -2.14
N HIS A 77 3.41 -1.34 -2.31
CA HIS A 77 2.81 -0.78 -3.52
C HIS A 77 3.14 0.70 -3.73
N ALA A 78 3.12 1.53 -2.66
CA ALA A 78 3.43 2.96 -2.76
C ALA A 78 4.88 3.20 -3.21
N ILE A 79 5.83 2.45 -2.66
CA ILE A 79 7.25 2.52 -2.99
C ILE A 79 7.47 2.11 -4.44
N VAL A 80 6.93 0.95 -4.87
CA VAL A 80 7.05 0.49 -6.26
C VAL A 80 6.44 1.51 -7.23
N GLU A 81 5.26 2.03 -6.92
CA GLU A 81 4.59 3.05 -7.73
C GLU A 81 5.43 4.31 -7.87
N ARG A 82 6.00 4.81 -6.76
CA ARG A 82 6.80 6.04 -6.76
C ARG A 82 8.16 5.86 -7.41
N TYR A 83 8.80 4.70 -7.22
CA TYR A 83 10.13 4.36 -7.70
C TYR A 83 10.17 4.20 -9.22
N PHE A 84 9.24 3.43 -9.79
CA PHE A 84 9.15 3.27 -11.24
C PHE A 84 8.43 4.45 -11.92
N GLY A 85 7.52 5.09 -11.20
CA GLY A 85 6.62 6.09 -11.77
C GLY A 85 5.59 5.47 -12.72
N LYS A 86 4.59 6.27 -13.09
CA LYS A 86 3.43 5.81 -13.87
C LYS A 86 3.80 5.20 -15.23
N GLU A 87 4.84 5.68 -15.88
CA GLU A 87 5.24 5.25 -17.24
C GLU A 87 5.98 3.90 -17.25
N LYS A 88 6.70 3.58 -16.16
CA LYS A 88 7.50 2.36 -16.05
C LYS A 88 6.95 1.39 -15.00
N ARG A 89 5.73 1.62 -14.52
CA ARG A 89 5.07 0.78 -13.53
C ARG A 89 5.09 -0.68 -14.00
N PRO A 90 5.53 -1.62 -13.14
CA PRO A 90 5.47 -3.04 -13.46
C PRO A 90 4.03 -3.49 -13.79
N PRO A 91 3.85 -4.54 -14.61
CA PRO A 91 2.56 -5.18 -14.79
C PRO A 91 1.94 -5.56 -13.44
N TYR A 92 0.61 -5.47 -13.33
CA TYR A 92 -0.10 -5.60 -12.05
C TYR A 92 0.32 -6.84 -11.22
N ARG A 93 0.48 -8.00 -11.86
CA ARG A 93 0.93 -9.22 -11.15
C ARG A 93 2.32 -9.09 -10.54
N ILE A 94 3.25 -8.43 -11.22
CA ILE A 94 4.60 -8.18 -10.70
C ILE A 94 4.53 -7.14 -9.57
N HIS A 95 3.69 -6.12 -9.73
CA HIS A 95 3.45 -5.10 -8.71
C HIS A 95 2.93 -5.70 -7.39
N GLU A 96 2.01 -6.66 -7.50
CA GLU A 96 1.49 -7.47 -6.38
C GLU A 96 2.57 -8.34 -5.73
N LEU A 97 3.36 -9.05 -6.55
CA LEU A 97 4.45 -9.89 -6.03
C LEU A 97 5.48 -9.08 -5.23
N LEU A 98 5.79 -7.85 -5.65
CA LEU A 98 6.68 -6.96 -4.91
C LEU A 98 6.06 -6.53 -3.57
N ALA A 99 4.78 -6.18 -3.54
CA ALA A 99 4.10 -5.84 -2.28
C ALA A 99 4.02 -7.03 -1.31
N GLN A 100 3.75 -8.24 -1.82
CA GLN A 100 3.78 -9.46 -1.02
C GLN A 100 5.19 -9.79 -0.51
N TYR A 101 6.22 -9.50 -1.31
CA TYR A 101 7.60 -9.63 -0.88
C TYR A 101 7.90 -8.67 0.28
N ALA A 102 7.53 -7.39 0.15
CA ALA A 102 7.63 -6.39 1.21
C ALA A 102 6.90 -6.82 2.50
N GLU A 103 5.64 -7.25 2.37
CA GLU A 103 4.84 -7.76 3.50
C GLU A 103 5.52 -8.89 4.25
N LYS A 104 6.22 -9.78 3.52
CA LYS A 104 6.89 -10.94 4.10
C LYS A 104 8.22 -10.58 4.76
N HIS A 105 8.96 -9.63 4.19
CA HIS A 105 10.36 -9.38 4.51
C HIS A 105 10.63 -8.06 5.27
N PHE A 106 9.63 -7.21 5.53
CA PHE A 106 9.84 -5.94 6.26
C PHE A 106 10.34 -6.14 7.72
N SER A 107 10.21 -7.33 8.29
CA SER A 107 10.66 -7.61 9.66
C SER A 107 12.02 -8.32 9.74
N ASP A 108 12.59 -8.70 8.60
CA ASP A 108 13.91 -9.34 8.53
C ASP A 108 15.03 -8.35 8.91
#